data_AF-A0A0Q6BA30-F1
#
_entry.id   AF-A0A0Q6BA30-F1
#
_cell.length_a   1.000
_cell.length_b   1.000
_cell.length_c   1.000
_cell.angle_alpha   90.00
_cell.angle_beta   90.00
_cell.angle_gamma   90.00
#
_symmetry.space_group_name_H-M   'P 1'
#
loop_
_entity.id
_entity.type
_entity.pdbx_description
1 polymer ?
#
loop_
_entity_poly.entity_id
_entity_poly.type
_entity_poly.pdbx_seq_one_letter_code
_entity_poly.pdbx_strand_id
1 'polypeptide(L)'
;MITTASDTVLPLLRKATAELHAKLDNSLPLASAYPSIEDYSQHLLGFKNWLSEIAAFVDRSSFSSSEFSEINTALLKLLERDLQALNVKVTSPAPSNESSIKLNAAYCMGIEYVVKGSALGSAMLYNKAAKMFPAAPIEFMQDSKNNGKHRWKEFIEKLEAHDWTEDDLVSAQQGSVWAFQRYIKLHEMSQEQ
;
A
#
# COMPACT_ATOMS: atom_id res chain seq x y z
N MET A 1 32.10 -20.10 9.23
CA MET A 1 31.96 -18.79 9.90
C MET A 1 30.47 -18.56 10.05
N ILE A 2 30.00 -18.44 11.29
CA ILE A 2 28.57 -18.36 11.62
C ILE A 2 28.17 -16.88 11.49
N THR A 3 27.28 -16.60 10.54
CA THR A 3 26.71 -15.27 10.29
C THR A 3 26.05 -14.76 11.58
N THR A 4 26.51 -13.60 12.05
CA THR A 4 25.99 -12.93 13.24
C THR A 4 24.54 -12.52 13.04
N ALA A 5 23.68 -12.91 13.98
CA ALA A 5 22.30 -12.48 14.07
C ALA A 5 22.19 -10.95 14.23
N SER A 6 21.56 -10.24 13.28
CA SER A 6 20.65 -9.09 13.55
C SER A 6 20.00 -8.46 12.30
N ASP A 7 20.35 -8.83 11.07
CA ASP A 7 19.73 -8.21 9.89
C ASP A 7 18.66 -9.12 9.29
N THR A 8 17.59 -9.36 10.03
CA THR A 8 16.37 -9.90 9.44
C THR A 8 15.80 -8.86 8.46
N VAL A 9 15.22 -9.33 7.36
CA VAL A 9 14.70 -8.46 6.28
C VAL A 9 13.68 -7.41 6.80
N LEU A 10 12.86 -7.76 7.78
CA LEU A 10 11.80 -6.88 8.28
C LEU A 10 12.35 -5.57 8.92
N PRO A 11 13.30 -5.59 9.87
CA PRO A 11 14.03 -4.39 10.31
C PRO A 11 14.63 -3.56 9.18
N LEU A 12 15.19 -4.19 8.15
CA LEU A 12 15.80 -3.50 7.00
C LEU A 12 14.76 -2.76 6.16
N LEU A 13 13.61 -3.38 5.89
CA LEU A 13 12.50 -2.74 5.17
C LEU A 13 11.94 -1.57 5.99
N ARG A 14 11.70 -1.76 7.30
CA ARG A 14 11.24 -0.70 8.20
C ARG A 14 12.19 0.49 8.19
N LYS A 15 13.50 0.24 8.29
CA LYS A 15 14.52 1.29 8.24
C LYS A 15 14.49 2.04 6.91
N ALA A 16 14.41 1.32 5.79
CA ALA A 16 14.39 1.91 4.44
C ALA A 16 13.15 2.78 4.18
N THR A 17 12.01 2.46 4.81
CA THR A 17 10.75 3.18 4.58
C THR A 17 10.36 4.14 5.70
N ALA A 18 11.12 4.24 6.79
CA ALA A 18 10.73 4.98 7.99
C ALA A 18 10.42 6.46 7.71
N GLU A 19 11.30 7.15 6.98
CA GLU A 19 11.13 8.57 6.67
C GLU A 19 9.95 8.82 5.73
N LEU A 20 9.75 7.94 4.74
CA LEU A 20 8.63 8.02 3.79
C LEU A 20 7.29 7.78 4.49
N HIS A 21 7.24 6.79 5.38
CA HIS A 21 6.07 6.52 6.21
C HIS A 21 5.75 7.72 7.11
N ALA A 22 6.74 8.28 7.80
CA ALA A 22 6.55 9.45 8.65
C ALA A 22 6.10 10.69 7.85
N LYS A 23 6.65 10.90 6.64
CA LYS A 23 6.20 11.98 5.74
C LYS A 23 4.73 11.81 5.39
N LEU A 24 4.33 10.59 5.00
CA LEU A 24 2.96 10.29 4.60
C LEU A 24 1.96 10.43 5.75
N ASP A 25 2.26 9.87 6.93
CA ASP A 25 1.38 9.97 8.09
C ASP A 25 1.07 11.43 8.47
N ASN A 26 2.07 12.31 8.34
CA ASN A 26 1.94 13.74 8.63
C ASN A 26 1.21 14.53 7.54
N SER A 27 1.07 14.00 6.33
CA SER A 27 0.44 14.70 5.21
C SER A 27 -1.03 14.34 5.01
N LEU A 28 -1.52 13.24 5.58
CA LEU A 28 -2.88 12.75 5.31
C LEU A 28 -3.96 13.60 6.00
N PRO A 29 -4.85 14.28 5.24
CA PRO A 29 -5.94 15.08 5.82
C PRO A 29 -6.88 14.27 6.71
N LEU A 30 -7.06 12.97 6.39
CA LEU A 30 -7.89 12.04 7.16
C LEU A 30 -7.35 11.80 8.60
N ALA A 31 -6.06 12.05 8.83
CA ALA A 31 -5.46 11.98 10.16
C ALA A 31 -5.81 13.19 11.06
N SER A 32 -6.31 14.30 10.49
CA SER A 32 -6.69 15.52 11.23
C SER A 32 -7.76 15.27 12.30
N ALA A 33 -7.95 16.19 13.25
CA ALA A 33 -8.92 16.00 14.33
C ALA A 33 -10.38 15.88 13.83
N TYR A 34 -10.70 16.57 12.73
CA TYR A 34 -12.05 16.66 12.17
C TYR A 34 -12.00 16.55 10.64
N PRO A 35 -11.70 15.37 10.08
CA PRO A 35 -11.71 15.20 8.64
C PRO A 35 -13.13 15.35 8.10
N SER A 36 -13.23 15.89 6.90
CA SER A 36 -14.47 15.99 6.13
C SER A 36 -14.74 14.70 5.35
N ILE A 37 -15.96 14.55 4.82
CA ILE A 37 -16.28 13.47 3.90
C ILE A 37 -15.46 13.58 2.59
N GLU A 38 -15.09 14.79 2.19
CA GLU A 38 -14.23 15.01 1.04
C GLU A 38 -12.82 14.46 1.29
N ASP A 39 -12.26 14.68 2.49
CA ASP A 39 -10.96 14.11 2.87
C ASP A 39 -10.97 12.57 2.82
N TYR A 40 -12.10 11.97 3.20
CA TYR A 40 -12.30 10.53 3.08
C TYR A 40 -12.37 10.07 1.62
N SER A 41 -13.19 10.73 0.80
CA SER A 41 -13.31 10.48 -0.64
C SER A 41 -11.97 10.57 -1.36
N GLN A 42 -11.20 11.62 -1.10
CA GLN A 42 -9.87 11.82 -1.67
C GLN A 42 -8.87 10.77 -1.21
N HIS A 43 -8.94 10.35 0.05
CA HIS A 43 -8.12 9.26 0.56
C HIS A 43 -8.40 7.94 -0.19
N LEU A 44 -9.67 7.57 -0.38
CA LEU A 44 -10.04 6.38 -1.14
C LEU A 44 -9.60 6.47 -2.62
N LEU A 45 -9.78 7.63 -3.25
CA LEU A 45 -9.38 7.85 -4.64
C LEU A 45 -7.86 7.73 -4.80
N GLY A 46 -7.09 8.31 -3.87
CA GLY A 46 -5.63 8.17 -3.83
C GLY A 46 -5.19 6.71 -3.69
N PHE A 47 -5.81 5.96 -2.77
CA PHE A 47 -5.55 4.53 -2.60
C PHE A 47 -5.87 3.73 -3.86
N LYS A 48 -7.03 3.98 -4.49
CA LYS A 48 -7.42 3.32 -5.74
C LYS A 48 -6.39 3.56 -6.84
N ASN A 49 -5.98 4.81 -7.02
CA ASN A 49 -5.02 5.19 -8.05
C ASN A 49 -3.66 4.51 -7.84
N TRP A 50 -3.22 4.45 -6.59
CA TRP A 50 -1.98 3.79 -6.22
C TRP A 50 -2.01 2.27 -6.41
N LEU A 51 -3.05 1.59 -5.94
CA LEU A 51 -3.21 0.15 -6.13
C LEU A 51 -3.38 -0.23 -7.61
N SER A 52 -4.00 0.64 -8.42
CA SER A 52 -4.11 0.46 -9.87
C SER A 52 -2.74 0.58 -10.53
N GLU A 53 -1.91 1.53 -10.10
CA GLU A 53 -0.56 1.69 -10.60
C GLU A 53 0.33 0.50 -10.21
N ILE A 54 0.24 0.03 -8.96
CA ILE A 54 0.94 -1.16 -8.52
C ILE A 54 0.55 -2.37 -9.36
N ALA A 55 -0.75 -2.60 -9.59
CA ALA A 55 -1.23 -3.70 -10.43
C ALA A 55 -0.55 -3.67 -11.81
N ALA A 56 -0.67 -2.53 -12.50
CA ALA A 56 -0.09 -2.35 -13.83
C ALA A 56 1.44 -2.50 -13.83
N PHE A 57 2.11 -2.12 -12.75
CA PHE A 57 3.56 -2.22 -12.63
C PHE A 57 4.01 -3.68 -12.43
N VAL A 58 3.38 -4.41 -11.51
CA VAL A 58 3.77 -5.79 -11.16
C VAL A 58 3.30 -6.81 -12.20
N ASP A 59 2.21 -6.55 -12.92
CA ASP A 59 1.71 -7.39 -14.03
C ASP A 59 2.70 -7.44 -15.22
N ARG A 60 3.66 -6.52 -15.29
CA ARG A 60 4.78 -6.58 -16.25
C ARG A 60 5.78 -7.68 -15.93
N SER A 61 5.67 -8.30 -14.75
CA SER A 61 6.58 -9.33 -14.26
C SER A 61 5.86 -10.64 -13.98
N SER A 62 6.57 -11.75 -14.12
CA SER A 62 6.13 -13.07 -13.64
C SER A 62 6.47 -13.31 -12.16
N PHE A 63 6.91 -12.28 -11.44
CA PHE A 63 7.44 -12.40 -10.08
C PHE A 63 6.40 -12.07 -9.00
N SER A 64 5.31 -11.41 -9.35
CA SER A 64 4.17 -11.22 -8.44
C SER A 64 3.53 -12.57 -8.12
N SER A 65 3.18 -12.80 -6.85
CA SER A 65 2.39 -13.97 -6.47
C SER A 65 0.94 -13.82 -6.92
N SER A 66 0.30 -14.93 -7.30
CA SER A 66 -1.13 -14.92 -7.66
C SER A 66 -2.00 -14.40 -6.52
N GLU A 67 -1.67 -14.79 -5.28
CA GLU A 67 -2.32 -14.30 -4.06
C GLU A 67 -2.27 -12.77 -3.97
N PHE A 68 -1.11 -12.15 -4.22
CA PHE A 68 -0.97 -10.70 -4.17
C PHE A 68 -1.83 -10.01 -5.24
N SER A 69 -1.82 -10.53 -6.47
CA SER A 69 -2.65 -10.00 -7.56
C SER A 69 -4.15 -10.15 -7.28
N GLU A 70 -4.58 -11.27 -6.69
CA GLU A 70 -5.98 -11.52 -6.29
C GLU A 70 -6.44 -10.57 -5.18
N ILE A 71 -5.63 -10.38 -4.13
CA ILE A 71 -5.91 -9.44 -3.04
C ILE A 71 -6.01 -8.02 -3.60
N ASN A 72 -5.06 -7.60 -4.43
CA ASN A 72 -5.06 -6.25 -5.00
C ASN A 72 -6.30 -6.01 -5.87
N THR A 73 -6.68 -7.00 -6.68
CA THR A 73 -7.92 -6.97 -7.49
C THR A 73 -9.17 -6.85 -6.61
N ALA A 74 -9.23 -7.58 -5.50
CA ALA A 74 -10.35 -7.52 -4.58
C ALA A 74 -10.46 -6.14 -3.90
N LEU A 75 -9.32 -5.58 -3.45
CA LEU A 75 -9.27 -4.24 -2.83
C LEU A 75 -9.71 -3.15 -3.82
N LEU A 76 -9.26 -3.21 -5.08
CA LEU A 76 -9.68 -2.28 -6.12
C LEU A 76 -11.21 -2.31 -6.32
N LYS A 77 -11.82 -3.49 -6.35
CA LYS A 77 -13.29 -3.62 -6.47
C LYS A 77 -14.06 -3.06 -5.26
N LEU A 78 -13.48 -3.10 -4.06
CA LEU A 78 -14.08 -2.49 -2.87
C LEU A 78 -13.99 -0.96 -2.94
N LEU A 79 -12.81 -0.45 -3.30
CA LEU A 79 -12.58 0.98 -3.49
C LEU A 79 -13.49 1.57 -4.57
N GLU A 80 -13.66 0.88 -5.71
CA GLU A 80 -14.55 1.32 -6.78
C GLU A 80 -16.02 1.40 -6.31
N ARG A 81 -16.48 0.43 -5.52
CA ARG A 81 -17.84 0.44 -4.94
C ARG A 81 -18.03 1.60 -3.96
N ASP A 82 -17.08 1.79 -3.05
CA ASP A 82 -17.13 2.88 -2.08
C ASP A 82 -17.11 4.26 -2.80
N LEU A 83 -16.22 4.43 -3.77
CA LEU A 83 -16.11 5.67 -4.57
C LEU A 83 -17.37 5.94 -5.40
N GLN A 84 -17.97 4.90 -6.00
CA GLN A 84 -19.22 5.01 -6.74
C GLN A 84 -20.37 5.45 -5.82
N ALA A 85 -20.50 4.85 -4.64
CA ALA A 85 -21.53 5.22 -3.67
C ALA A 85 -21.34 6.65 -3.11
N LEU A 86 -20.09 7.15 -3.07
CA LEU A 86 -19.77 8.54 -2.74
C LEU A 86 -19.96 9.52 -3.91
N ASN A 87 -20.34 9.04 -5.11
CA ASN A 87 -20.40 9.83 -6.34
C ASN A 87 -19.07 10.52 -6.72
N VAL A 88 -17.94 9.92 -6.33
CA VAL A 88 -16.61 10.43 -6.67
C VAL A 88 -16.28 10.01 -8.10
N LYS A 89 -15.92 10.98 -8.95
CA LYS A 89 -15.46 10.68 -10.30
C LYS A 89 -14.11 9.97 -10.23
N VAL A 90 -14.10 8.68 -10.56
CA VAL A 90 -12.88 7.90 -10.64
C VAL A 90 -12.02 8.44 -11.78
N THR A 91 -10.84 8.94 -11.43
CA THR A 91 -9.77 9.21 -12.37
C THR A 91 -8.83 8.02 -12.40
N SER A 92 -8.02 7.92 -13.46
CA SER A 92 -6.87 7.02 -13.47
C SER A 92 -5.67 7.87 -13.86
N PRO A 93 -4.61 7.92 -13.04
CA PRO A 93 -3.40 8.64 -13.41
C PRO A 93 -2.80 7.98 -14.66
N ALA A 94 -2.09 8.78 -15.45
CA ALA A 94 -1.30 8.22 -16.53
C ALA A 94 -0.29 7.22 -15.95
N PRO A 95 -0.09 6.06 -16.60
CA PRO A 95 0.89 5.08 -16.12
C PRO A 95 2.28 5.71 -16.04
N SER A 96 3.02 5.38 -14.99
CA SER A 96 4.39 5.84 -14.85
C SER A 96 5.30 5.15 -15.87
N ASN A 97 6.18 5.91 -16.51
CA ASN A 97 7.16 5.37 -17.44
C ASN A 97 8.37 4.81 -16.66
N GLU A 98 8.16 3.69 -15.97
CA GLU A 98 9.19 3.01 -15.16
C GLU A 98 9.69 1.75 -15.86
N SER A 99 9.95 1.83 -17.17
CA SER A 99 10.37 0.68 -17.99
C SER A 99 11.83 0.26 -17.75
N SER A 100 12.63 1.10 -17.10
CA SER A 100 14.05 0.84 -16.81
C SER A 100 14.27 0.02 -15.54
N ILE A 101 13.26 -0.10 -14.67
CA ILE A 101 13.36 -0.86 -13.42
C ILE A 101 13.34 -2.35 -13.75
N LYS A 102 14.42 -3.05 -13.39
CA LYS A 102 14.48 -4.51 -13.49
C LYS A 102 13.79 -5.12 -12.27
N LEU A 103 12.73 -5.88 -12.52
CA LEU A 103 11.97 -6.56 -11.48
C LEU A 103 12.57 -7.94 -11.19
N ASN A 104 12.58 -8.30 -9.91
CA ASN A 104 12.83 -9.65 -9.42
C ASN A 104 11.81 -9.96 -8.30
N ALA A 105 11.84 -11.19 -7.78
CA ALA A 105 10.94 -11.63 -6.72
C ALA A 105 11.05 -10.76 -5.46
N ALA A 106 12.28 -10.47 -5.02
CA ALA A 106 12.55 -9.65 -3.84
C ALA A 106 11.97 -8.24 -3.96
N TYR A 107 12.11 -7.59 -5.11
CA TYR A 107 11.51 -6.28 -5.39
C TYR A 107 9.99 -6.31 -5.27
N CYS A 108 9.34 -7.35 -5.82
CA CYS A 108 7.89 -7.52 -5.71
C CYS A 108 7.45 -7.78 -4.25
N MET A 109 8.23 -8.54 -3.48
CA MET A 109 8.00 -8.72 -2.04
C MET A 109 8.12 -7.41 -1.26
N GLY A 110 9.03 -6.51 -1.66
CA GLY A 110 9.10 -5.15 -1.12
C GLY A 110 7.83 -4.32 -1.38
N ILE A 111 7.27 -4.40 -2.59
CA ILE A 111 5.99 -3.75 -2.89
C ILE A 111 4.86 -4.36 -2.06
N GLU A 112 4.78 -5.69 -2.00
CA GLU A 112 3.76 -6.43 -1.25
C GLU A 112 3.80 -6.08 0.26
N TYR A 113 5.01 -5.90 0.82
CA TYR A 113 5.22 -5.41 2.19
C TYR A 113 4.51 -4.07 2.43
N VAL A 114 4.69 -3.10 1.53
CA VAL A 114 4.07 -1.78 1.68
C VAL A 114 2.55 -1.85 1.53
N VAL A 115 2.06 -2.61 0.54
CA VAL A 115 0.61 -2.76 0.32
C VAL A 115 -0.08 -3.42 1.51
N LYS A 116 0.43 -4.58 1.97
CA LYS A 116 -0.17 -5.26 3.12
C LYS A 116 0.01 -4.46 4.42
N GLY A 117 1.11 -3.72 4.56
CA GLY A 117 1.32 -2.81 5.68
C GLY A 117 0.33 -1.64 5.71
N SER A 118 -0.01 -1.09 4.54
CA SER A 118 -0.95 0.04 4.41
C SER A 118 -2.37 -0.31 4.90
N ALA A 119 -2.78 -1.59 4.76
CA ALA A 119 -4.06 -2.08 5.27
C ALA A 119 -4.16 -1.99 6.80
N LEU A 120 -3.04 -2.07 7.53
CA LEU A 120 -3.02 -1.86 8.98
C LEU A 120 -3.33 -0.40 9.32
N GLY A 121 -2.80 0.54 8.53
CA GLY A 121 -3.12 1.96 8.62
C GLY A 121 -4.61 2.22 8.38
N SER A 122 -5.17 1.67 7.30
CA SER A 122 -6.60 1.77 6.98
C SER A 122 -7.48 1.16 8.09
N ALA A 123 -7.06 0.05 8.70
CA ALA A 123 -7.76 -0.57 9.82
C ALA A 123 -7.81 0.32 11.07
N MET A 124 -6.75 1.08 11.36
CA MET A 124 -6.75 2.05 12.47
C MET A 124 -7.72 3.20 12.21
N LEU A 125 -7.83 3.65 10.95
CA LEU A 125 -8.73 4.73 10.56
C LEU A 125 -10.21 4.30 10.49
N TYR A 126 -10.50 2.99 10.37
CA TYR A 126 -11.87 2.47 10.26
C TYR A 126 -12.81 3.01 11.35
N ASN A 127 -12.45 2.87 12.63
CA ASN A 127 -13.38 3.23 13.73
C ASN A 127 -13.67 4.74 13.73
N LYS A 128 -12.67 5.54 13.34
CA LYS A 128 -12.77 7.00 13.22
C LYS A 128 -13.70 7.37 12.05
N ALA A 129 -13.48 6.78 10.88
CA ALA A 129 -14.32 7.01 9.69
C ALA A 129 -15.77 6.55 9.89
N ALA A 130 -15.99 5.33 10.40
CA ALA A 130 -17.33 4.79 10.64
C ALA A 130 -18.14 5.60 11.66
N LYS A 131 -17.47 6.21 12.65
CA LYS A 131 -18.12 7.08 13.63
C LYS A 131 -18.47 8.46 13.07
N MET A 132 -17.57 9.06 12.29
CA MET A 132 -17.78 10.42 11.75
C MET A 132 -18.67 10.44 10.52
N PHE A 133 -18.68 9.36 9.73
CA PHE A 133 -19.44 9.25 8.49
C PHE A 133 -20.34 8.00 8.51
N PRO A 134 -21.37 7.96 9.39
CA PRO A 134 -22.17 6.74 9.60
C PRO A 134 -22.99 6.31 8.37
N ALA A 135 -23.20 7.19 7.40
CA ALA A 135 -23.87 6.90 6.14
C ALA A 135 -22.90 6.69 4.96
N ALA A 136 -21.59 6.85 5.17
CA ALA A 136 -20.61 6.63 4.11
C ALA A 136 -20.42 5.13 3.86
N PRO A 137 -20.15 4.73 2.62
CA PRO A 137 -19.68 3.38 2.32
C PRO A 137 -18.28 3.20 2.93
N ILE A 138 -18.02 2.03 3.53
CA ILE A 138 -16.79 1.75 4.28
C ILE A 138 -16.25 0.33 3.99
N GLU A 139 -16.65 -0.29 2.88
CA GLU A 139 -16.35 -1.70 2.60
C GLU A 139 -14.83 -1.94 2.54
N PHE A 140 -14.07 -1.04 1.92
CA PHE A 140 -12.61 -1.13 1.86
C PHE A 140 -11.94 -1.08 3.24
N MET A 141 -12.35 -0.14 4.10
CA MET A 141 -11.79 -0.03 5.44
C MET A 141 -12.26 -1.18 6.35
N GLN A 142 -13.47 -1.70 6.11
CA GLN A 142 -13.99 -2.85 6.83
C GLN A 142 -13.21 -4.12 6.49
N ASP A 143 -12.90 -4.35 5.21
CA ASP A 143 -12.01 -5.44 4.79
C ASP A 143 -10.63 -5.30 5.42
N SER A 144 -10.05 -4.10 5.40
CA SER A 144 -8.77 -3.81 6.05
C SER A 144 -8.80 -4.14 7.56
N LYS A 145 -9.86 -3.76 8.26
CA LYS A 145 -10.05 -4.07 9.69
C LYS A 145 -10.20 -5.56 9.96
N ASN A 146 -10.97 -6.27 9.14
CA ASN A 146 -11.28 -7.68 9.36
C ASN A 146 -10.12 -8.60 8.95
N ASN A 147 -9.45 -8.30 7.85
CA ASN A 147 -8.51 -9.20 7.19
C ASN A 147 -7.06 -8.69 7.21
N GLY A 148 -6.82 -7.39 7.39
CA GLY A 148 -5.49 -6.77 7.25
C GLY A 148 -4.45 -7.35 8.20
N LYS A 149 -4.79 -7.53 9.49
CA LYS A 149 -3.87 -8.11 10.48
C LYS A 149 -3.47 -9.55 10.15
N HIS A 150 -4.41 -10.34 9.64
CA HIS A 150 -4.17 -11.73 9.25
C HIS A 150 -3.25 -11.80 8.02
N ARG A 151 -3.60 -11.09 6.94
CA ARG A 151 -2.78 -10.99 5.72
C ARG A 151 -1.37 -10.49 6.00
N TRP A 152 -1.23 -9.54 6.92
CA TRP A 152 0.07 -9.04 7.38
C TRP A 152 0.88 -10.13 8.07
N LYS A 153 0.28 -10.85 9.02
CA LYS A 153 0.95 -11.92 9.75
C LYS A 153 1.47 -13.01 8.80
N GLU A 154 0.61 -13.53 7.92
CA GLU A 154 0.98 -14.57 6.95
C GLU A 154 2.12 -14.11 6.03
N PHE A 155 2.06 -12.85 5.59
CA PHE A 155 3.11 -12.29 4.76
C PHE A 155 4.44 -12.13 5.50
N ILE A 156 4.42 -11.70 6.77
CA ILE A 156 5.66 -11.62 7.57
C ILE A 156 6.27 -13.01 7.77
N GLU A 157 5.46 -14.04 8.01
CA GLU A 157 5.94 -15.43 8.09
C GLU A 157 6.61 -15.87 6.76
N LYS A 158 6.01 -15.54 5.62
CA LYS A 158 6.59 -15.77 4.28
C LYS A 158 7.89 -14.98 4.07
N LEU A 159 7.93 -13.73 4.53
CA LEU A 159 9.09 -12.85 4.41
C LEU A 159 10.29 -13.36 5.22
N GLU A 160 10.03 -13.83 6.44
CA GLU A 160 11.04 -14.40 7.34
C GLU A 160 11.52 -15.80 6.91
N ALA A 161 10.67 -16.57 6.23
CA ALA A 161 11.02 -17.89 5.70
C ALA A 161 11.79 -17.86 4.36
N HIS A 162 11.87 -16.70 3.70
CA HIS A 162 12.59 -16.56 2.44
C HIS A 162 14.10 -16.58 2.67
N ASP A 163 14.84 -17.26 1.79
CA ASP A 163 16.30 -17.31 1.83
C ASP A 163 16.86 -16.07 1.11
N TRP A 164 17.36 -15.11 1.88
CA TRP A 164 17.75 -13.79 1.38
C TRP A 164 19.23 -13.74 1.01
N THR A 165 19.52 -13.32 -0.22
CA THR A 165 20.85 -12.81 -0.57
C THR A 165 20.97 -11.32 -0.27
N GLU A 166 22.20 -10.78 -0.24
CA GLU A 166 22.42 -9.33 -0.08
C GLU A 166 21.75 -8.52 -1.21
N ASP A 167 21.80 -9.03 -2.45
CA ASP A 167 21.15 -8.40 -3.61
C ASP A 167 19.63 -8.42 -3.51
N ASP A 168 19.04 -9.48 -2.93
CA ASP A 168 17.61 -9.56 -2.67
C ASP A 168 17.18 -8.54 -1.62
N LEU A 169 17.95 -8.39 -0.54
CA LEU A 169 17.66 -7.38 0.50
C LEU A 169 17.63 -5.98 -0.09
N VAL A 170 18.62 -5.63 -0.91
CA VAL A 170 18.67 -4.34 -1.63
C VAL A 170 17.45 -4.20 -2.55
N SER A 171 17.12 -5.25 -3.31
CA SER A 171 15.97 -5.24 -4.23
C SER A 171 14.63 -5.04 -3.50
N ALA A 172 14.42 -5.72 -2.38
CA ALA A 172 13.20 -5.58 -1.57
C ALA A 172 13.08 -4.19 -0.92
N GLN A 173 14.20 -3.61 -0.48
CA GLN A 173 14.22 -2.23 0.00
C GLN A 173 13.83 -1.26 -1.12
N GLN A 174 14.40 -1.42 -2.31
CA GLN A 174 14.07 -0.59 -3.48
C GLN A 174 12.59 -0.70 -3.87
N GLY A 175 12.03 -1.91 -3.89
CA GLY A 175 10.60 -2.12 -4.15
C GLY A 175 9.69 -1.46 -3.10
N SER A 176 10.08 -1.54 -1.83
CA SER A 176 9.36 -0.89 -0.73
C SER A 176 9.40 0.63 -0.84
N VAL A 177 10.58 1.20 -1.09
CA VAL A 177 10.78 2.65 -1.28
C VAL A 177 9.98 3.14 -2.48
N TRP A 178 10.04 2.42 -3.61
CA TRP A 178 9.29 2.76 -4.80
C TRP A 178 7.79 2.82 -4.53
N ALA A 179 7.22 1.81 -3.86
CA ALA A 179 5.79 1.76 -3.55
C ALA A 179 5.33 2.99 -2.73
N PHE A 180 6.11 3.39 -1.71
CA PHE A 180 5.83 4.61 -0.94
C PHE A 180 5.95 5.88 -1.77
N GLN A 181 7.03 6.01 -2.56
CA GLN A 181 7.25 7.18 -3.41
C GLN A 181 6.12 7.37 -4.43
N ARG A 182 5.60 6.26 -4.98
CA ARG A 182 4.43 6.30 -5.87
C ARG A 182 3.19 6.84 -5.17
N TYR A 183 2.89 6.36 -3.96
CA TYR A 183 1.73 6.84 -3.23
C TYR A 183 1.84 8.34 -2.88
N ILE A 184 3.01 8.76 -2.38
CA ILE A 184 3.29 10.17 -2.05
C ILE A 184 3.12 11.06 -3.28
N LYS A 185 3.70 10.67 -4.43
CA LYS A 185 3.59 11.44 -5.67
C LYS A 185 2.15 11.58 -6.13
N LEU A 186 1.37 10.49 -6.13
CA LEU A 186 -0.04 10.52 -6.51
C LEU A 186 -0.87 11.38 -5.55
N HIS A 187 -0.55 11.35 -4.26
CA HIS A 187 -1.21 12.18 -3.26
C HIS A 187 -0.87 13.66 -3.44
N GLU A 188 0.39 14.01 -3.68
CA GLU A 188 0.81 15.39 -3.98
C GLU A 188 0.11 15.93 -5.22
N MET A 189 0.05 15.15 -6.31
CA MET A 189 -0.63 15.53 -7.56
C MET A 189 -2.14 15.75 -7.40
N SER A 190 -2.80 15.09 -6.43
CA SER A 190 -4.23 15.28 -6.19
C SER A 190 -4.54 16.53 -5.36
N GLN A 191 -3.56 17.11 -4.66
CA GLN A 191 -3.74 18.35 -3.90
C GLN A 191 -3.53 19.62 -4.76
N GLU A 192 -2.92 19.48 -5.94
CA GLU A 192 -2.64 20.59 -6.87
C GLU A 192 -3.78 20.85 -7.88
N GLN A 193 -4.86 20.07 -7.85
CA GLN A 193 -6.02 20.15 -8.75
C GLN A 193 -7.21 20.84 -8.09
#